data_AF-A0A959JUM9-F1
#
_entry.id   AF-A0A959JUM9-F1
#
_cell.length_a   1.000
_cell.length_b   1.000
_cell.length_c   1.000
_cell.angle_alpha   90.00
_cell.angle_beta   90.00
_cell.angle_gamma   90.00
#
_symmetry.space_group_name_H-M   'P 1'
#
loop_
_entity.id
_entity.type
_entity.pdbx_description
1 polymer ?
#
loop_
_entity_poly.entity_id
_entity_poly.type
_entity_poly.pdbx_seq_one_letter_code
_entity_poly.pdbx_strand_id
1 'polypeptide(L)' 'FNIKNPDLKDDNFWSGANRYLGRKTLLWDAENMRITNFDPANQFVRRKYRDGYSLGDMG' A
#
# COMPACT_ATOMS: atom_id res chain seq x y z
N PHE A 1 6.50 1.01 -5.75
CA PHE A 1 5.28 1.84 -5.59
C PHE A 1 5.62 3.27 -5.96
N ASN A 2 5.15 3.76 -7.11
CA ASN A 2 5.52 5.08 -7.63
C ASN A 2 4.51 6.14 -7.16
N ILE A 3 4.51 6.41 -5.85
CA ILE A 3 3.64 7.44 -5.26
C ILE A 3 4.32 8.80 -5.46
N LYS A 4 3.78 9.60 -6.39
CA LYS A 4 4.21 10.97 -6.62
C LYS A 4 3.89 11.81 -5.38
N ASN A 5 4.81 12.68 -4.99
CA ASN A 5 4.62 13.56 -3.84
C ASN A 5 3.67 14.73 -4.23
N PRO A 6 2.48 14.84 -3.61
CA PRO A 6 1.51 15.88 -3.94
C PRO A 6 1.93 17.29 -3.48
N ASP A 7 2.90 17.39 -2.56
CA ASP A 7 3.41 18.67 -2.04
C ASP A 7 4.54 19.27 -2.90
N LEU A 8 4.86 18.64 -4.04
CA LEU A 8 5.81 19.18 -5.01
C LEU A 8 5.21 20.41 -5.68
N LYS A 9 5.73 21.60 -5.31
CA LYS A 9 5.35 22.86 -5.97
C LYS A 9 5.94 23.01 -7.38
N ASP A 10 7.01 22.26 -7.70
CA ASP A 10 7.66 22.23 -9.01
C ASP A 10 7.97 20.77 -9.43
N ASP A 11 7.46 20.36 -10.60
CA ASP A 11 7.56 19.00 -11.17
C ASP A 11 8.63 18.85 -12.28
N ASN A 12 9.42 19.91 -12.49
CA ASN A 12 10.45 19.99 -13.51
C ASN A 12 11.52 18.87 -13.36
N PHE A 13 12.04 18.40 -14.49
CA PHE A 13 12.88 17.18 -14.59
C PHE A 13 14.18 17.24 -13.75
N TRP A 14 14.65 18.45 -13.42
CA TRP A 14 15.80 18.72 -12.55
C TRP A 14 15.47 18.87 -11.06
N SER A 15 14.19 18.79 -10.67
CA SER A 15 13.72 18.79 -9.27
C SER A 15 14.21 17.50 -8.58
N GLY A 16 15.45 17.57 -8.10
CA GLY A 16 16.33 16.42 -7.88
C GLY A 16 16.14 15.64 -6.59
N ALA A 17 15.17 15.94 -5.72
CA ALA A 17 15.14 15.29 -4.40
C ALA A 17 13.76 14.87 -3.86
N ASN A 18 12.66 15.47 -4.32
CA ASN A 18 11.33 15.24 -3.71
C ASN A 18 10.33 14.49 -4.59
N ARG A 19 10.74 14.04 -5.79
CA ARG A 19 9.87 13.32 -6.75
C ARG A 19 9.33 12.00 -6.25
N TYR A 20 10.07 11.36 -5.34
CA TYR A 20 9.69 10.09 -4.75
C TYR A 20 9.68 10.25 -3.24
N LEU A 21 8.58 9.89 -2.58
CA LEU A 21 8.48 9.76 -1.12
C LEU A 21 9.29 8.53 -0.64
N GLY A 22 10.55 8.45 -1.06
CA GLY A 22 11.33 7.22 -1.21
C GLY A 22 11.72 6.50 0.07
N ARG A 23 11.38 7.04 1.25
CA ARG A 23 11.46 6.36 2.55
C ARG A 23 10.37 6.85 3.48
N LYS A 24 9.17 6.26 3.41
CA LYS A 24 8.19 6.33 4.49
C LYS A 24 8.16 5.00 5.21
N THR A 25 8.49 5.00 6.49
CA THR A 25 8.23 3.86 7.38
C THR A 25 6.72 3.71 7.50
N LEU A 26 6.21 2.49 7.29
CA LEU A 26 4.80 2.19 7.47
C LEU A 26 4.59 1.74 8.92
N LEU A 27 3.63 2.36 9.62
CA LEU A 27 3.25 1.97 10.98
C LEU A 27 2.22 0.87 10.91
N TRP A 28 2.58 -0.30 11.44
CA TRP A 28 1.77 -1.50 11.45
C TRP A 28 0.92 -1.59 12.71
N ASP A 29 -0.38 -1.78 12.54
CA ASP A 29 -1.35 -2.14 13.57
C ASP A 29 -1.63 -3.65 13.44
N ALA A 30 -1.11 -4.43 14.39
CA ALA A 30 -1.21 -5.89 14.38
C ALA A 30 -2.61 -6.39 14.74
N GLU A 31 -3.35 -5.66 15.56
CA GLU A 31 -4.69 -6.03 16.00
C GLU A 31 -5.67 -5.91 14.84
N ASN A 32 -5.59 -4.81 14.09
CA ASN A 32 -6.48 -4.55 12.95
C ASN A 32 -5.88 -4.95 11.59
N MET A 33 -4.66 -5.49 11.59
CA MET A 33 -3.89 -5.87 10.38
C MET A 33 -3.91 -4.78 9.31
N ARG A 34 -3.42 -3.58 9.63
CA ARG A 34 -3.45 -2.42 8.72
C ARG A 34 -2.27 -1.48 8.93
N ILE A 35 -1.98 -0.67 7.92
CA ILE A 35 -1.11 0.50 7.99
C ILE A 35 -1.93 1.70 8.45
N THR A 36 -1.46 2.41 9.48
CA THR A 36 -2.20 3.54 10.09
C THR A 36 -1.75 4.92 9.60
N ASN A 37 -0.56 5.02 9.02
CA ASN A 37 0.04 6.30 8.60
C ASN A 37 0.08 6.50 7.08
N PHE A 38 -0.39 5.52 6.31
CA PHE A 38 -0.38 5.56 4.86
C PHE A 38 -1.44 4.64 4.25
N ASP A 39 -2.66 5.16 4.13
CA ASP A 39 -3.82 4.42 3.61
C ASP A 39 -3.60 3.73 2.26
N PRO A 40 -2.88 4.32 1.28
CA PRO A 40 -2.64 3.64 0.01
C PRO A 40 -1.80 2.36 0.13
N ALA A 41 -1.12 2.10 1.25
CA ALA A 41 -0.43 0.81 1.46
C ALA A 41 -1.37 -0.31 1.90
N ASN A 42 -2.55 0.00 2.46
CA ASN A 42 -3.51 -1.02 2.91
C ASN A 42 -4.00 -1.94 1.78
N GLN A 43 -3.88 -1.50 0.53
CA GLN A 43 -4.16 -2.35 -0.63
C GLN A 43 -3.23 -3.58 -0.74
N PHE A 44 -2.02 -3.51 -0.19
CA PHE A 44 -1.03 -4.58 -0.21
C PHE A 44 -1.02 -5.44 1.06
N VAL A 45 -1.68 -4.98 2.13
CA VAL A 45 -1.78 -5.69 3.41
C VAL A 45 -2.74 -6.88 3.33
N ARG A 46 -3.83 -6.73 2.59
CA ARG A 46 -4.82 -7.79 2.42
C ARG A 46 -4.37 -8.80 1.36
N ARG A 47 -4.25 -10.07 1.76
CA ARG A 47 -4.48 -11.18 0.83
C ARG A 47 -5.98 -11.26 0.61
N LYS A 48 -6.47 -11.08 -0.62
CA LYS A 48 -7.78 -11.66 -0.96
C LYS A 48 -7.62 -13.16 -0.82
N TYR A 49 -8.04 -13.73 0.31
CA TYR A 49 -8.20 -15.17 0.40
C TYR A 49 -9.23 -15.51 -0.67
N ARG A 50 -8.78 -16.30 -1.67
CA ARG A 50 -9.69 -16.90 -2.64
C ARG A 50 -10.65 -17.75 -1.81
N ASP A 51 -11.95 -17.60 -2.03
CA ASP A 51 -12.93 -18.49 -1.43
C ASP A 51 -12.45 -19.92 -1.68
N GLY A 52 -12.23 -20.67 -0.59
CA GLY A 52 -11.64 -21.99 -0.64
C GLY A 52 -12.45 -22.89 -1.59
N TYR A 53 -11.80 -23.88 -2.18
CA TYR A 53 -12.51 -24.94 -2.88
C TYR A 53 -13.57 -25.51 -1.93
N SER A 54 -14.86 -25.31 -2.25
CA SER A 54 -15.92 -26.07 -1.62
C SER A 54 -15.64 -27.52 -1.97
N LEU A 55 -15.37 -28.35 -0.96
CA LEU A 55 -15.37 -29.79 -1.13
C LEU A 55 -16.81 -30.14 -1.51
N GLY A 56 -17.07 -30.26 -2.81
CA GLY A 56 -18.38 -30.65 -3.31
C GLY A 56 -18.73 -31.96 -2.64
N ASP A 57 -19.86 -31.96 -1.92
CA ASP A 57 -20.42 -33.12 -1.25
C ASP A 57 -20.30 -34.33 -2.18
N MET A 58 -19.51 -35.33 -1.77
CA MET A 58 -19.69 -36.67 -2.29
C MET A 58 -20.96 -37.22 -1.64
N GLY A 59 -22.08 -37.06 -2.34
CA GLY A 59 -23.34 -37.76 -2.11
C GLY A 59 -23.76 -38.46 -3.38
#